data_AF-A0A7W1AH88-F1
#
_entry.id   AF-A0A7W1AH88-F1
#
_cell.length_a   1.000
_cell.length_b   1.000
_cell.length_c   1.000
_cell.angle_alpha   90.00
_cell.angle_beta   90.00
_cell.angle_gamma   90.00
#
_symmetry.space_group_name_H-M   'P 1'
#
loop_
_entity.id
_entity.type
_entity.pdbx_description
1 polymer ?
#
loop_
_entity_poly.entity_id
_entity_poly.type
_entity_poly.pdbx_seq_one_letter_code
_entity_poly.pdbx_strand_id
1 'polypeptide(L)'
;MQPYRSDLDALEARHAALEVEVNDRVRQRDEAARMLHEARARQRDADRAADHAAGGPDRRRRRTLILIAAGLAVVAGFIAMGRVSSRGNDRDAFYRRVMVQFEKFVDEACECKDSACVTAITERMTKWGNELQHEIEPDHAKFDESMMKKAQVLSERMTSCVSKAMTPTAYESQEGGLNAERAGE
;
A
#
# COMPACT_ATOMS: atom_id res chain seq x y z
N MET A 1 -44.67 -32.19 18.67
CA MET A 1 -43.47 -31.47 19.19
C MET A 1 -42.12 -32.14 18.85
N GLN A 2 -42.06 -33.20 18.05
CA GLN A 2 -40.80 -33.85 17.67
C GLN A 2 -40.01 -33.28 16.46
N PRO A 3 -40.59 -32.57 15.45
CA PRO A 3 -39.85 -32.21 14.24
C PRO A 3 -38.75 -31.15 14.47
N TYR A 4 -38.90 -30.30 15.49
CA TYR A 4 -37.90 -29.29 15.82
C TYR A 4 -36.57 -29.89 16.33
N ARG A 5 -36.61 -31.07 16.98
CA ARG A 5 -35.39 -31.72 17.50
C ARG A 5 -34.54 -32.29 16.37
N SER A 6 -35.15 -32.90 15.36
CA SER A 6 -34.41 -33.44 14.20
C SER A 6 -33.70 -32.34 13.41
N ASP A 7 -34.29 -31.15 13.32
CA ASP A 7 -33.67 -30.03 12.60
C ASP A 7 -32.47 -29.45 13.36
N LEU A 8 -32.52 -29.42 14.70
CA LEU A 8 -31.40 -29.02 15.54
C LEU A 8 -30.23 -30.02 15.41
N ASP A 9 -30.50 -31.32 15.50
CA ASP A 9 -29.47 -32.35 15.36
C ASP A 9 -28.79 -32.28 13.97
N ALA A 10 -29.58 -32.00 12.92
CA ALA A 10 -29.05 -31.81 11.57
C ALA A 10 -28.17 -30.56 11.43
N LEU A 11 -28.52 -29.46 12.11
CA LEU A 11 -27.70 -28.24 12.14
C LEU A 11 -26.41 -28.44 12.93
N GLU A 12 -26.47 -29.12 14.07
CA GLU A 12 -25.29 -29.46 14.88
C GLU A 12 -24.31 -30.32 14.09
N ALA A 13 -24.81 -31.34 13.36
CA ALA A 13 -23.98 -32.17 12.49
C ALA A 13 -23.30 -31.36 11.38
N ARG A 14 -24.00 -30.39 10.78
CA ARG A 14 -23.40 -29.49 9.76
C ARG A 14 -22.36 -28.55 10.35
N HIS A 15 -22.61 -28.02 11.55
CA HIS A 15 -21.66 -27.15 12.23
C HIS A 15 -20.37 -27.92 12.56
N ALA A 16 -20.49 -29.11 13.13
CA ALA A 16 -19.35 -29.97 13.41
C ALA A 16 -18.55 -30.32 12.14
N ALA A 17 -19.22 -30.58 11.02
CA ALA A 17 -18.56 -30.82 9.73
C ALA A 17 -17.79 -29.59 9.23
N LEU A 18 -18.37 -28.39 9.33
CA LEU A 18 -17.71 -27.14 8.95
C LEU A 18 -16.51 -26.82 9.84
N GLU A 19 -16.59 -27.07 11.15
CA GLU A 19 -15.46 -26.88 12.07
C GLU A 19 -14.27 -27.77 11.68
N VAL A 20 -14.52 -29.02 11.29
CA VAL A 20 -13.48 -29.92 10.82
C VAL A 20 -12.84 -29.40 9.52
N GLU A 21 -13.63 -28.93 8.56
CA GLU A 21 -13.11 -28.37 7.31
C GLU A 21 -12.28 -27.10 7.55
N VAL A 22 -12.76 -26.18 8.39
CA VAL A 22 -12.03 -24.94 8.74
C VAL A 22 -10.70 -25.29 9.40
N ASN A 23 -10.69 -26.24 10.34
CA ASN A 23 -9.46 -26.67 11.01
C ASN A 23 -8.46 -27.30 10.02
N ASP A 24 -8.93 -28.09 9.04
CA ASP A 24 -8.05 -28.64 8.01
C ASP A 24 -7.45 -27.54 7.11
N ARG A 25 -8.27 -26.56 6.69
CA ARG A 25 -7.80 -25.41 5.90
C ARG A 25 -6.78 -24.56 6.65
N VAL A 26 -6.97 -24.36 7.95
CA VAL A 26 -5.98 -23.67 8.81
C VAL A 26 -4.68 -24.45 8.84
N ARG A 27 -4.73 -25.77 9.01
CA ARG A 27 -3.54 -26.62 8.99
C ARG A 27 -2.79 -26.54 7.66
N GLN A 28 -3.50 -26.61 6.54
CA GLN A 28 -2.92 -26.46 5.19
C GLN A 28 -2.25 -25.09 5.01
N ARG A 29 -2.90 -24.01 5.46
CA ARG A 29 -2.34 -22.65 5.40
C ARG A 29 -1.06 -22.53 6.23
N ASP A 30 -1.05 -23.10 7.43
CA ASP A 30 0.09 -23.02 8.34
C ASP A 30 1.27 -23.89 7.87
N GLU A 31 1.01 -25.01 7.16
CA GLU A 31 2.02 -25.78 6.44
C GLU A 31 2.61 -24.99 5.26
N ALA A 32 1.78 -24.34 4.44
CA ALA A 32 2.23 -23.48 3.36
C ALA A 32 3.08 -22.30 3.87
N ALA A 33 2.66 -21.67 4.97
CA ALA A 33 3.41 -20.59 5.61
C ALA A 33 4.80 -21.07 6.08
N ARG A 34 4.88 -22.27 6.67
CA ARG A 34 6.14 -22.90 7.07
C ARG A 34 7.06 -23.14 5.88
N MET A 35 6.54 -23.69 4.78
CA MET A 35 7.32 -23.91 3.54
C MET A 35 7.86 -22.60 2.96
N LEU A 36 7.06 -21.53 2.92
CA LEU A 36 7.50 -20.21 2.44
C LEU A 36 8.58 -19.61 3.34
N HIS A 37 8.46 -19.78 4.65
CA HIS A 37 9.45 -19.28 5.61
C HIS A 37 10.78 -20.01 5.48
N GLU A 38 10.74 -21.33 5.28
CA GLU A 38 11.93 -22.14 5.03
C GLU A 38 12.60 -21.78 3.69
N ALA A 39 11.82 -21.58 2.63
CA ALA A 39 12.35 -21.16 1.33
C ALA A 39 13.06 -19.80 1.41
N ARG A 40 12.47 -18.82 2.12
CA ARG A 40 13.11 -17.51 2.35
C ARG A 40 14.38 -17.63 3.20
N ALA A 41 14.42 -18.55 4.16
CA ALA A 41 15.63 -18.80 4.94
C ALA A 41 16.77 -19.33 4.04
N ARG A 42 16.47 -20.34 3.21
CA ARG A 42 17.43 -20.89 2.23
C ARG A 42 17.94 -19.82 1.25
N GLN A 43 17.06 -18.93 0.79
CA GLN A 43 17.45 -17.83 -0.09
C GLN A 43 18.43 -16.87 0.60
N ARG A 44 18.17 -16.47 1.85
CA ARG A 44 19.09 -15.62 2.62
C ARG A 44 20.45 -16.27 2.84
N ASP A 45 20.48 -17.58 3.07
CA ASP A 45 21.73 -18.31 3.23
C ASP A 45 22.50 -18.42 1.91
N ALA A 46 21.81 -18.62 0.79
CA ALA A 46 22.41 -18.58 -0.54
C ALA A 46 22.98 -17.19 -0.87
N ASP A 47 22.26 -16.11 -0.54
CA ASP A 47 22.73 -14.73 -0.72
C ASP A 47 23.98 -14.44 0.11
N ARG A 48 24.01 -14.88 1.38
CA ARG A 48 25.20 -14.77 2.23
C ARG A 48 26.38 -15.56 1.67
N ALA A 49 26.15 -16.78 1.20
CA ALA A 49 27.18 -17.60 0.58
C ALA A 49 27.74 -16.95 -0.70
N ALA A 50 26.86 -16.37 -1.53
CA ALA A 50 27.25 -15.61 -2.71
C ALA A 50 28.06 -14.35 -2.35
N ASP A 51 27.65 -13.61 -1.31
CA ASP A 51 28.39 -12.45 -0.80
C ASP A 51 29.80 -12.85 -0.32
N HIS A 52 29.93 -13.98 0.39
CA HIS A 52 31.24 -14.52 0.80
C HIS A 52 32.09 -14.93 -0.40
N ALA A 53 31.51 -15.62 -1.39
CA ALA A 53 32.20 -16.00 -2.63
C ALA A 53 32.65 -14.77 -3.46
N ALA A 54 31.88 -13.67 -3.43
CA ALA A 54 32.21 -12.42 -4.12
C ALA A 54 33.32 -11.57 -3.44
N GLY A 55 33.93 -12.09 -2.37
CA GLY A 55 35.01 -11.44 -1.61
C GLY A 55 34.59 -10.88 -0.25
N GLY A 56 33.36 -11.16 0.19
CA GLY A 56 32.88 -10.88 1.53
C GLY A 56 32.84 -9.39 1.91
N PRO A 57 32.59 -9.10 3.21
CA PRO A 57 32.57 -7.73 3.73
C PRO A 57 33.93 -7.02 3.62
N ASP A 58 35.04 -7.77 3.55
CA ASP A 58 36.39 -7.21 3.40
C ASP A 58 36.61 -6.53 2.06
N ARG A 59 36.00 -7.02 0.98
CA ARG A 59 36.03 -6.34 -0.32
C ARG A 59 35.24 -5.04 -0.30
N ARG A 60 34.10 -4.98 0.44
CA ARG A 60 33.36 -3.73 0.66
C ARG A 60 34.22 -2.76 1.46
N ARG A 61 34.86 -3.19 2.55
CA ARG A 61 35.72 -2.33 3.38
C ARG A 61 36.92 -1.78 2.61
N ARG A 62 37.58 -2.59 1.77
CA ARG A 62 38.66 -2.13 0.89
C ARG A 62 38.18 -1.17 -0.18
N ARG A 63 37.03 -1.42 -0.81
CA ARG A 63 36.42 -0.48 -1.78
C ARG A 63 35.99 0.83 -1.11
N THR A 64 35.39 0.78 0.08
CA THR A 64 35.01 1.98 0.82
C THR A 64 36.24 2.78 1.25
N LEU A 65 37.32 2.14 1.71
CA LEU A 65 38.58 2.84 2.03
C LEU A 65 39.25 3.44 0.79
N ILE A 66 39.26 2.73 -0.34
CA ILE A 66 39.78 3.26 -1.62
C ILE A 66 38.92 4.44 -2.12
N LEU A 67 37.59 4.35 -1.98
CA LEU A 67 36.67 5.44 -2.35
C LEU A 67 36.77 6.64 -1.40
N ILE A 68 37.02 6.45 -0.10
CA ILE A 68 37.27 7.54 0.85
C ILE A 68 38.62 8.19 0.57
N ALA A 69 39.67 7.41 0.30
CA ALA A 69 40.99 7.93 -0.05
C ALA A 69 40.96 8.70 -1.38
N ALA A 70 40.26 8.19 -2.39
CA ALA A 70 40.00 8.91 -3.64
C ALA A 70 39.11 10.15 -3.41
N GLY A 71 38.12 10.06 -2.51
CA GLY A 71 37.24 11.17 -2.12
C GLY A 71 38.00 12.32 -1.46
N LEU A 72 38.97 12.05 -0.59
CA LEU A 72 39.79 13.10 0.05
C LEU A 72 40.69 13.83 -0.94
N ALA A 73 41.22 13.15 -1.97
CA ALA A 73 41.96 13.81 -3.05
C ALA A 73 41.06 14.69 -3.94
N VAL A 74 39.78 14.31 -4.06
CA VAL A 74 38.77 15.05 -4.82
C VAL A 74 38.23 16.26 -4.03
N VAL A 75 38.11 16.19 -2.69
CA VAL A 75 37.67 17.33 -1.85
C VAL A 75 38.63 18.53 -1.92
N ALA A 76 39.94 18.29 -2.05
CA ALA A 76 40.91 19.38 -2.29
C ALA A 76 40.73 20.04 -3.68
N GLY A 77 40.17 19.33 -4.67
CA GLY A 77 39.83 19.87 -5.99
C GLY A 77 38.43 20.49 -6.08
N PHE A 78 37.48 20.06 -5.25
CA PHE A 78 36.08 20.53 -5.30
C PHE A 78 35.81 21.87 -4.61
N ILE A 79 36.76 22.46 -3.88
CA ILE A 79 36.66 23.86 -3.45
C ILE A 79 36.79 24.81 -4.67
N ALA A 80 37.34 24.35 -5.80
CA ALA A 80 37.45 25.12 -7.05
C ALA A 80 36.35 24.82 -8.10
N MET A 81 35.51 23.79 -7.90
CA MET A 81 34.36 23.50 -8.79
C MET A 81 33.15 23.02 -7.99
N GLY A 82 32.43 23.95 -7.38
CA GLY A 82 31.12 23.71 -6.75
C GLY A 82 30.03 23.34 -7.75
N ARG A 83 30.07 22.14 -8.34
CA ARG A 83 29.05 21.72 -9.33
C ARG A 83 28.76 20.22 -9.50
N VAL A 84 28.86 19.41 -8.45
CA VAL A 84 28.30 18.03 -8.50
C VAL A 84 27.53 17.71 -7.20
N SER A 85 26.38 18.35 -7.02
CA SER A 85 25.30 17.90 -6.11
C SER A 85 23.94 17.80 -6.82
N SER A 86 23.91 17.69 -8.16
CA SER A 86 22.66 17.78 -8.93
C SER A 86 21.71 16.59 -8.76
N ARG A 87 22.19 15.41 -8.34
CA ARG A 87 21.33 14.21 -8.22
C ARG A 87 20.32 14.26 -7.07
N GLY A 88 20.57 15.05 -6.02
CA GLY A 88 19.59 15.23 -4.95
C GLY A 88 18.38 16.08 -5.38
N ASN A 89 18.63 17.08 -6.22
CA ASN A 89 17.61 18.06 -6.62
C ASN A 89 16.55 17.44 -7.56
N ASP A 90 16.94 16.53 -8.46
CA ASP A 90 16.02 15.94 -9.43
C ASP A 90 15.01 14.98 -8.76
N ARG A 91 15.47 14.22 -7.76
CA ARG A 91 14.61 13.32 -6.99
C ARG A 91 13.58 14.10 -6.15
N ASP A 92 14.03 15.14 -5.46
CA ASP A 92 13.15 16.00 -4.66
C ASP A 92 12.15 16.74 -5.56
N ALA A 93 12.56 17.13 -6.77
CA ALA A 93 11.67 17.73 -7.77
C ALA A 93 10.61 16.74 -8.27
N PHE A 94 10.99 15.50 -8.57
CA PHE A 94 10.05 14.44 -8.93
C PHE A 94 9.01 14.22 -7.82
N TYR A 95 9.46 14.03 -6.58
CA TYR A 95 8.58 13.83 -5.44
C TYR A 95 7.64 15.01 -5.18
N ARG A 96 8.15 16.25 -5.31
CA ARG A 96 7.31 17.44 -5.19
C ARG A 96 6.22 17.44 -6.26
N ARG A 97 6.53 17.05 -7.52
CA ARG A 97 5.51 16.92 -8.58
C ARG A 97 4.47 15.87 -8.24
N VAL A 98 4.89 14.70 -7.75
CA VAL A 98 3.97 13.61 -7.35
C VAL A 98 3.02 14.06 -6.25
N MET A 99 3.54 14.70 -5.21
CA MET A 99 2.72 15.15 -4.08
C MET A 99 1.76 16.28 -4.46
N VAL A 100 2.19 17.25 -5.27
CA VAL A 100 1.30 18.31 -5.78
C VAL A 100 0.20 17.73 -6.67
N GLN A 101 0.52 16.72 -7.48
CA GLN A 101 -0.48 16.08 -8.33
C GLN A 101 -1.47 15.24 -7.51
N PHE A 102 -0.99 14.53 -6.49
CA PHE A 102 -1.86 13.79 -5.57
C PHE A 102 -2.78 14.73 -4.79
N GLU A 103 -2.26 15.84 -4.27
CA GLU A 103 -3.04 16.86 -3.57
C GLU A 103 -4.18 17.42 -4.44
N LYS A 104 -3.93 17.68 -5.73
CA LYS A 104 -5.00 18.08 -6.67
C LYS A 104 -6.10 17.04 -6.79
N PHE A 105 -5.76 15.75 -6.85
CA PHE A 105 -6.79 14.70 -6.88
C PHE A 105 -7.60 14.66 -5.59
N VAL A 106 -6.97 14.88 -4.43
CA VAL A 106 -7.67 14.99 -3.15
C VAL A 106 -8.64 16.17 -3.15
N ASP A 107 -8.18 17.35 -3.59
CA ASP A 107 -9.02 18.55 -3.63
C ASP A 107 -10.18 18.38 -4.61
N GLU A 108 -9.93 17.87 -5.83
CA GLU A 108 -11.00 17.53 -6.79
C GLU A 108 -12.00 16.51 -6.20
N ALA A 109 -11.51 15.52 -5.46
CA ALA A 109 -12.37 14.50 -4.84
C ALA A 109 -13.23 15.09 -3.71
N CYS A 110 -12.72 16.11 -3.01
CA CYS A 110 -13.47 16.86 -2.01
C CYS A 110 -14.51 17.81 -2.62
N GLU A 111 -14.33 18.25 -3.86
CA GLU A 111 -15.31 19.06 -4.59
C GLU A 111 -16.45 18.21 -5.18
N CYS A 112 -16.24 16.90 -5.34
CA CYS A 112 -17.26 15.99 -5.83
C CYS A 112 -18.46 15.86 -4.86
N LYS A 113 -19.67 15.99 -5.43
CA LYS A 113 -20.94 15.85 -4.69
C LYS A 113 -21.59 14.49 -4.87
N ASP A 114 -21.15 13.72 -5.86
CA ASP A 114 -21.74 12.44 -6.23
C ASP A 114 -20.67 11.37 -6.47
N SER A 115 -21.12 10.12 -6.50
CA SER A 115 -20.26 8.95 -6.72
C SER A 115 -19.71 8.85 -8.13
N ALA A 116 -20.34 9.49 -9.13
CA ALA A 116 -19.87 9.46 -10.52
C ALA A 116 -18.61 10.33 -10.69
N CYS A 117 -18.61 11.51 -10.06
CA CYS A 117 -17.47 12.42 -9.99
C CYS A 117 -16.28 11.76 -9.28
N VAL A 118 -16.52 11.10 -8.15
CA VAL A 118 -15.47 10.34 -7.43
C VAL A 118 -14.92 9.20 -8.30
N THR A 119 -15.79 8.48 -9.01
CA THR A 119 -15.37 7.41 -9.94
C THR A 119 -14.47 7.97 -11.05
N ALA A 120 -14.85 9.09 -11.66
CA ALA A 120 -14.04 9.72 -12.71
C ALA A 120 -12.67 10.19 -12.21
N ILE A 121 -12.58 10.70 -10.98
CA ILE A 121 -11.28 11.06 -10.36
C ILE A 121 -10.44 9.81 -10.08
N THR A 122 -11.07 8.75 -9.57
CA THR A 122 -10.38 7.48 -9.29
C THR A 122 -9.77 6.90 -10.57
N GLU A 123 -10.50 6.93 -11.69
CA GLU A 123 -9.98 6.52 -13.00
C GLU A 123 -8.79 7.38 -13.45
N ARG A 124 -8.88 8.72 -13.31
CA ARG A 124 -7.75 9.62 -13.62
C ARG A 124 -6.53 9.32 -12.74
N MET A 125 -6.75 9.06 -11.45
CA MET A 125 -5.69 8.72 -10.51
C MET A 125 -5.04 7.38 -10.84
N THR A 126 -5.82 6.36 -11.21
CA THR A 126 -5.29 5.05 -11.67
C THR A 126 -4.49 5.21 -12.95
N LYS A 127 -5.01 5.97 -13.93
CA LYS A 127 -4.29 6.24 -15.19
C LYS A 127 -2.95 6.94 -14.91
N TRP A 128 -2.97 7.99 -14.08
CA TRP A 128 -1.76 8.69 -13.66
C TRP A 128 -0.79 7.78 -12.90
N GLY A 129 -1.28 6.89 -12.04
CA GLY A 129 -0.46 5.92 -11.33
C GLY A 129 0.27 4.95 -12.27
N ASN A 130 -0.37 4.52 -13.35
CA ASN A 130 0.27 3.70 -14.39
C ASN A 130 1.34 4.47 -15.16
N GLU A 131 1.08 5.73 -15.52
CA GLU A 131 2.08 6.62 -16.14
C GLU A 131 3.28 6.83 -15.21
N LEU A 132 3.03 7.03 -13.91
CA LEU A 132 4.06 7.21 -12.90
C LEU A 132 4.96 5.99 -12.76
N GLN A 133 4.43 4.76 -12.84
CA GLN A 133 5.24 3.54 -12.79
C GLN A 133 6.28 3.45 -13.91
N HIS A 134 6.00 4.04 -15.07
CA HIS A 134 6.95 4.09 -16.17
C HIS A 134 8.07 5.13 -15.97
N GLU A 135 7.84 6.13 -15.11
CA GLU A 135 8.82 7.17 -14.77
C GLU A 135 9.69 6.82 -13.55
N ILE A 136 9.23 5.91 -12.68
CA ILE A 136 9.97 5.51 -11.48
C ILE A 136 11.16 4.62 -11.89
N GLU A 137 12.35 5.21 -11.98
CA GLU A 137 13.60 4.45 -12.00
C GLU A 137 13.77 3.64 -10.69
N PRO A 138 14.41 2.46 -10.74
CA PRO A 138 14.57 1.57 -9.57
C PRO A 138 15.29 2.20 -8.37
N ASP A 139 16.07 3.27 -8.57
CA ASP A 139 16.75 4.01 -7.49
C ASP A 139 15.85 5.04 -6.76
N HIS A 140 14.65 5.36 -7.29
CA HIS A 140 13.66 6.22 -6.62
C HIS A 140 12.76 5.47 -5.63
N ALA A 141 13.06 4.19 -5.33
CA ALA A 141 12.22 3.33 -4.50
C ALA A 141 12.21 3.66 -2.99
N LYS A 142 12.99 4.64 -2.53
CA LYS A 142 13.06 5.00 -1.11
C LYS A 142 12.27 6.28 -0.84
N PHE A 143 11.01 6.09 -0.47
CA PHE A 143 10.22 7.14 0.18
C PHE A 143 10.84 7.47 1.54
N ASP A 144 11.06 8.75 1.80
CA ASP A 144 11.47 9.20 3.13
C ASP A 144 10.27 9.21 4.11
N GLU A 145 10.57 9.24 5.40
CA GLU A 145 9.55 9.21 6.46
C GLU A 145 8.60 10.43 6.43
N SER A 146 9.11 11.62 6.10
CA SER A 146 8.30 12.83 5.95
C SER A 146 7.33 12.75 4.77
N MET A 147 7.74 12.09 3.69
CA MET A 147 6.92 11.83 2.52
C MET A 147 5.81 10.81 2.83
N MET A 148 6.13 9.74 3.55
CA MET A 148 5.11 8.79 4.02
C MET A 148 4.08 9.48 4.91
N LYS A 149 4.51 10.36 5.82
CA LYS A 149 3.60 11.15 6.68
C LYS A 149 2.69 12.07 5.86
N LYS A 150 3.22 12.78 4.87
CA LYS A 150 2.39 13.63 3.98
C LYS A 150 1.40 12.82 3.15
N ALA A 151 1.85 11.71 2.58
CA ALA A 151 0.99 10.80 1.83
C ALA A 151 -0.14 10.25 2.71
N GLN A 152 0.16 9.92 3.97
CA GLN A 152 -0.83 9.46 4.93
C GLN A 152 -1.89 10.55 5.22
N VAL A 153 -1.47 11.78 5.52
CA VAL A 153 -2.41 12.90 5.76
C VAL A 153 -3.31 13.17 4.54
N LEU A 154 -2.74 13.13 3.33
CA LEU A 154 -3.52 13.31 2.10
C LEU A 154 -4.48 12.14 1.86
N SER A 155 -4.06 10.90 2.14
CA SER A 155 -4.91 9.71 2.04
C SER A 155 -6.09 9.74 3.02
N GLU A 156 -5.85 10.17 4.26
CA GLU A 156 -6.90 10.37 5.27
C GLU A 156 -7.90 11.47 4.84
N ARG A 157 -7.41 12.59 4.29
CA ARG A 157 -8.27 13.63 3.70
C ARG A 157 -9.10 13.09 2.54
N MET A 158 -8.47 12.38 1.61
CA MET A 158 -9.15 11.79 0.45
C MET A 158 -10.27 10.84 0.89
N THR A 159 -9.96 9.94 1.83
CA THR A 159 -10.92 8.98 2.37
C THR A 159 -12.09 9.71 3.03
N SER A 160 -11.82 10.72 3.85
CA SER A 160 -12.87 11.53 4.50
C SER A 160 -13.79 12.23 3.50
N CYS A 161 -13.24 12.79 2.41
CA CYS A 161 -14.02 13.42 1.35
C CYS A 161 -14.85 12.42 0.55
N VAL A 162 -14.24 11.32 0.13
CA VAL A 162 -14.92 10.26 -0.62
C VAL A 162 -16.03 9.62 0.22
N SER A 163 -15.80 9.34 1.50
CA SER A 163 -16.84 8.83 2.39
C SER A 163 -18.02 9.78 2.52
N LYS A 164 -17.80 11.10 2.55
CA LYS A 164 -18.91 12.08 2.57
C LYS A 164 -19.71 12.07 1.26
N ALA A 165 -19.05 11.94 0.12
CA ALA A 165 -19.72 11.89 -1.19
C ALA A 165 -20.42 10.52 -1.44
N MET A 166 -19.88 9.44 -0.88
CA MET A 166 -20.40 8.07 -1.04
C MET A 166 -21.41 7.66 0.03
N THR A 167 -21.52 8.39 1.14
CA THR A 167 -22.63 8.21 2.07
C THR A 167 -23.78 9.04 1.50
N PRO A 168 -24.71 8.48 0.70
CA PRO A 168 -25.91 9.20 0.37
C PRO A 168 -26.53 9.64 1.69
N THR A 169 -27.15 10.82 1.69
CA THR A 169 -28.00 11.31 2.79
C THR A 169 -29.15 10.34 2.99
N ALA A 170 -28.87 9.18 3.58
CA ALA A 170 -29.80 8.11 3.91
C ALA A 170 -30.69 8.49 5.11
N TYR A 171 -30.81 9.79 5.41
CA TYR A 171 -31.64 10.31 6.47
C TYR A 171 -32.67 11.34 6.00
N GLU A 172 -32.86 11.53 4.69
CA GLU A 172 -33.92 12.42 4.16
C GLU A 172 -34.93 11.72 3.24
N SER A 173 -34.82 10.40 3.04
CA SER A 173 -35.80 9.60 2.28
C SER A 173 -36.53 8.52 3.09
N GLN A 174 -36.44 8.55 4.42
CA GLN A 174 -37.13 7.59 5.30
C GLN A 174 -38.13 8.25 6.27
N GLU A 175 -38.68 9.42 5.97
CA GLU A 175 -39.84 9.98 6.70
C GLU A 175 -41.12 10.09 5.85
N GLY A 176 -41.10 9.71 4.57
CA GLY A 176 -42.27 9.82 3.67
C GLY A 176 -43.11 8.54 3.46
N GLY A 177 -42.66 7.37 3.93
CA GLY A 177 -43.18 6.07 3.45
C GLY A 177 -44.08 5.26 4.40
N LEU A 178 -44.26 5.65 5.66
CA LEU A 178 -44.87 4.78 6.68
C LEU A 178 -46.28 5.17 7.16
N ASN A 179 -46.99 6.07 6.45
CA ASN A 179 -48.35 6.50 6.81
C ASN A 179 -49.44 6.24 5.76
N ALA A 180 -49.17 5.52 4.66
CA ALA A 180 -50.17 5.31 3.60
C ALA A 180 -50.96 3.99 3.65
N GLU A 181 -50.61 3.02 4.51
CA GLU A 181 -51.16 1.65 4.43
C GLU A 181 -51.96 1.21 5.66
N ARG A 182 -52.73 2.13 6.28
CA ARG A 182 -53.66 1.78 7.38
C ARG A 182 -55.03 2.46 7.34
N ALA A 183 -55.50 2.85 6.17
CA ALA A 183 -56.87 3.37 5.99
C ALA A 183 -57.56 2.62 4.84
N GLY A 184 -58.01 1.40 5.11
CA GLY A 184 -58.82 0.65 4.15
C GLY A 184 -58.86 -0.84 4.42
N GLU A 185 -59.47 -1.23 5.55
CA GLU A 185 -60.34 -2.41 5.69
C GLU A 185 -60.96 -2.45 7.11
#